data_AF-A0A940ED37-F1
#
_entry.id   AF-A0A940ED37-F1
#
_cell.length_a   1.000
_cell.length_b   1.000
_cell.length_c   1.000
_cell.angle_alpha   90.00
_cell.angle_beta   90.00
_cell.angle_gamma   90.00
#
_symmetry.space_group_name_H-M   'P 1'
#
loop_
_entity.id
_entity.type
_entity.pdbx_description
1 polymer ?
#
loop_
_entity_poly.entity_id
_entity_poly.type
_entity_poly.pdbx_seq_one_letter_code
_entity_poly.pdbx_strand_id
1 'polypeptide(L)'
;MKNIRVTCFIQQGAFGDSKILKLESVLTSVYQGHFGRDFKLTFCWISIPYEQSYIAGELSNASTVQMPVEDGTPDPLRHEFMREVCDKWQKITHCSKDEIILVSPNMAKFKAFDNKLMNRFAKSSRRSTKLKMVARMLAGKLKKGYLNTSVNL
;
A
#
# COMPACT_ATOMS: atom_id res chain seq x y z
N MET A 1 -2.75 -11.89 17.32
CA MET A 1 -2.74 -11.60 15.87
C MET A 1 -2.33 -10.15 15.66
N LYS A 2 -1.20 -9.91 15.00
CA LYS A 2 -0.63 -8.57 14.74
C LYS A 2 -1.19 -8.03 13.43
N ASN A 3 -1.71 -6.80 13.42
CA ASN A 3 -2.30 -6.21 12.21
C ASN A 3 -1.30 -5.29 11.50
N ILE A 4 -1.12 -5.52 10.20
CA ILE A 4 -0.25 -4.73 9.33
C ILE A 4 -1.14 -4.03 8.32
N ARG A 5 -1.07 -2.70 8.28
CA ARG A 5 -1.74 -1.94 7.22
C ARG A 5 -0.75 -1.71 6.10
N VAL A 6 -1.11 -2.20 4.93
CA VAL A 6 -0.39 -1.99 3.68
C VAL A 6 -1.06 -0.86 2.92
N THR A 7 -0.30 0.12 2.46
CA THR A 7 -0.83 1.21 1.64
C THR A 7 -0.29 1.07 0.22
N CYS A 8 -1.19 0.99 -0.75
CA CYS A 8 -0.84 0.86 -2.17
C CYS A 8 -1.36 2.08 -2.92
N PHE A 9 -0.48 2.82 -3.59
CA PHE A 9 -0.85 3.90 -4.51
C PHE A 9 -0.68 3.37 -5.94
N ILE A 10 -1.74 3.44 -6.73
CA ILE A 10 -1.75 2.97 -8.12
C ILE A 10 -2.45 3.99 -9.01
N GLN A 11 -2.10 4.03 -10.28
CA GLN A 11 -2.88 4.78 -11.27
C GLN A 11 -4.29 4.21 -11.38
N GLN A 12 -5.28 5.07 -11.58
CA GLN A 12 -6.67 4.66 -11.74
C GLN A 12 -6.80 3.76 -12.97
N GLY A 13 -7.36 2.56 -12.76
CA GLY A 13 -7.51 1.58 -13.84
C GLY A 13 -6.22 0.83 -14.21
N ALA A 14 -5.10 1.04 -13.49
CA ALA A 14 -3.84 0.34 -13.78
C ALA A 14 -3.99 -1.19 -13.76
N PHE A 15 -4.79 -1.72 -12.82
CA PHE A 15 -5.04 -3.14 -12.66
C PHE A 15 -6.54 -3.40 -12.59
N GLY A 16 -6.98 -4.50 -13.22
CA GLY A 16 -8.33 -5.03 -12.99
C GLY A 16 -8.46 -5.61 -11.57
N ASP A 17 -9.69 -5.64 -11.05
CA ASP A 17 -10.00 -6.06 -9.67
C ASP A 17 -9.45 -7.46 -9.33
N SER A 18 -9.45 -8.39 -10.30
CA SER A 18 -8.91 -9.74 -10.13
C SER A 18 -7.40 -9.75 -9.85
N LYS A 19 -6.61 -8.89 -10.49
CA LYS A 19 -5.18 -8.75 -10.22
C LYS A 19 -4.94 -8.17 -8.82
N ILE A 20 -5.75 -7.20 -8.40
CA ILE A 20 -5.65 -6.60 -7.06
C ILE A 20 -5.90 -7.65 -5.97
N LEU A 21 -6.99 -8.41 -6.06
CA LEU A 21 -7.28 -9.47 -5.09
C LEU A 21 -6.19 -10.54 -5.06
N LYS A 22 -5.65 -10.90 -6.23
CA LYS A 22 -4.53 -11.83 -6.34
C LYS A 22 -3.26 -11.28 -5.67
N LEU A 23 -2.97 -9.98 -5.84
CA LEU A 23 -1.87 -9.32 -5.14
C LEU A 23 -2.06 -9.37 -3.62
N GLU A 24 -3.24 -9.01 -3.10
CA GLU A 24 -3.49 -9.06 -1.65
C GLU A 24 -3.23 -10.46 -1.07
N SER A 25 -3.73 -11.50 -1.74
CA SER A 25 -3.54 -12.90 -1.33
C SER A 25 -2.06 -13.29 -1.35
N VAL A 26 -1.37 -13.08 -2.48
CA VAL A 26 0.04 -13.49 -2.64
C VAL A 26 0.96 -12.72 -1.70
N LEU A 27 0.76 -11.41 -1.58
CA LEU A 27 1.58 -10.58 -0.70
C LEU A 27 1.35 -10.89 0.78
N THR A 28 0.13 -11.30 1.16
CA THR A 28 -0.14 -11.84 2.50
C THR A 28 0.66 -13.11 2.74
N SER A 29 0.64 -14.06 1.81
CA SER A 29 1.42 -15.29 1.94
C SER A 29 2.93 -15.03 2.01
N VAL A 30 3.45 -14.11 1.19
CA VAL A 30 4.87 -13.72 1.25
C VAL A 30 5.20 -13.13 2.62
N TYR A 31 4.43 -12.17 3.10
CA TYR A 31 4.68 -11.55 4.41
C TYR A 31 4.66 -12.58 5.53
N GLN A 32 3.65 -13.47 5.54
CA GLN A 32 3.54 -14.52 6.54
C GLN A 32 4.64 -15.59 6.44
N GLY A 33 5.17 -15.83 5.24
CA GLY A 33 6.30 -16.73 5.02
C GLY A 33 7.61 -16.20 5.62
N HIS A 34 7.84 -14.88 5.53
CA HIS A 34 9.05 -14.24 6.08
C HIS A 34 8.94 -13.95 7.58
N PHE A 35 7.77 -13.53 8.07
CA PHE A 35 7.64 -12.97 9.41
C PHE A 35 6.74 -13.78 10.36
N GLY A 36 5.93 -14.71 9.84
CA GLY A 36 5.06 -15.58 10.65
C GLY A 36 3.57 -15.45 10.33
N ARG A 37 2.80 -16.49 10.67
CA ARG A 37 1.36 -16.60 10.34
C ARG A 37 0.44 -15.81 11.28
N ASP A 38 0.97 -15.25 12.37
CA ASP A 38 0.22 -14.44 13.32
C ASP A 38 -0.05 -13.01 12.83
N PHE A 39 0.54 -12.63 11.69
CA PHE A 39 0.31 -11.36 11.02
C PHE A 39 -0.92 -11.40 10.10
N LYS A 40 -1.77 -10.38 10.23
CA LYS A 40 -2.91 -10.13 9.35
C LYS A 40 -2.69 -8.83 8.60
N LEU A 41 -2.70 -8.89 7.27
CA LEU A 41 -2.54 -7.72 6.42
C LEU A 41 -3.91 -7.10 6.09
N THR A 42 -3.95 -5.78 6.05
CA THR A 42 -5.08 -4.99 5.55
C THR A 42 -4.55 -4.04 4.50
N PHE A 43 -4.89 -4.29 3.24
CA PHE A 43 -4.47 -3.47 2.11
C PHE A 43 -5.43 -2.30 1.94
N CYS A 44 -4.87 -1.10 1.76
CA CYS A 44 -5.60 0.12 1.44
C CYS A 44 -5.13 0.60 0.08
N TRP A 45 -5.97 0.44 -0.94
CA TRP A 45 -5.67 0.86 -2.30
C TRP A 45 -6.12 2.29 -2.54
N ILE A 46 -5.18 3.13 -2.91
CA ILE A 46 -5.37 4.55 -3.20
C ILE A 46 -5.15 4.73 -4.70
N SER A 47 -6.23 5.00 -5.42
CA SER A 47 -6.18 5.27 -6.85
C SER A 47 -5.86 6.75 -7.08
N ILE A 48 -4.81 7.00 -7.85
CA ILE A 48 -4.41 8.34 -8.31
C ILE A 48 -4.92 8.48 -9.74
N PRO A 49 -5.63 9.57 -10.10
CA PRO A 49 -5.99 9.84 -11.49
C PRO A 49 -4.75 9.87 -12.39
N TYR A 50 -4.95 9.51 -13.66
CA TYR A 50 -3.89 9.62 -14.66
C TYR A 50 -3.32 11.05 -14.68
N GLU A 51 -2.02 11.17 -14.99
CA GLU A 51 -1.26 12.44 -14.99
C GLU A 51 -1.06 13.13 -13.63
N GLN A 52 -1.44 12.51 -12.51
CA GLN A 52 -1.25 13.10 -11.17
C GLN A 52 -0.15 12.44 -10.34
N SER A 53 0.75 11.67 -10.93
CA SER A 53 1.90 11.07 -10.24
C SER A 53 3.18 11.39 -10.97
N TYR A 54 4.24 11.68 -10.22
CA TYR A 54 5.51 12.15 -10.76
C TYR A 54 6.70 11.49 -10.07
N ILE A 55 7.76 11.21 -10.83
CA ILE A 55 9.08 10.81 -10.32
C ILE A 55 10.10 11.77 -10.94
N ALA A 56 10.94 12.39 -10.09
CA ALA A 56 11.98 13.33 -10.53
C ALA A 56 11.48 14.48 -11.43
N GLY A 57 10.24 14.93 -11.24
CA GLY A 57 9.61 15.99 -12.03
C GLY A 57 8.90 15.51 -13.30
N GLU A 58 9.06 14.24 -13.67
CA GLU A 58 8.44 13.63 -14.84
C GLU A 58 7.21 12.81 -14.47
N LEU A 59 6.24 12.73 -15.38
CA LEU A 59 5.05 11.89 -15.20
C LEU A 59 5.44 10.43 -14.97
N SER A 60 4.73 9.79 -14.04
CA SER A 60 5.01 8.40 -13.64
C SER A 60 3.76 7.56 -13.49
N ASN A 61 3.84 6.34 -14.03
CA ASN A 61 2.84 5.30 -13.83
C ASN A 61 3.24 4.30 -12.73
N ALA A 62 4.36 4.55 -12.04
CA ALA A 62 4.86 3.63 -11.03
C ALA A 62 3.89 3.49 -9.86
N SER A 63 3.65 2.24 -9.47
CA SER A 63 2.89 1.92 -8.26
C SER A 63 3.79 2.09 -7.03
N THR A 64 3.28 2.69 -5.97
CA THR A 64 4.00 2.73 -4.68
C THR A 64 3.33 1.82 -3.67
N VAL A 65 4.09 0.93 -3.06
CA VAL A 65 3.61 -0.05 -2.08
C VAL A 65 4.37 0.15 -0.78
N GLN A 66 3.65 0.37 0.31
CA GLN A 66 4.23 0.51 1.66
C GLN A 66 3.83 -0.68 2.52
N MET A 67 4.79 -1.56 2.82
CA MET A 67 4.60 -2.76 3.64
C MET A 67 5.52 -2.70 4.86
N PRO A 68 5.09 -2.10 5.98
CA PRO A 68 5.96 -1.97 7.14
C PRO A 68 6.28 -3.33 7.77
N VAL A 69 7.50 -3.44 8.31
CA VAL A 69 7.99 -4.61 9.06
C VAL A 69 8.24 -4.24 10.53
N GLU A 70 8.43 -5.25 11.38
CA GLU A 70 8.70 -5.00 12.79
C GLU A 70 10.00 -4.22 12.99
N ASP A 71 10.02 -3.40 14.06
CA ASP A 71 11.18 -2.62 14.40
C ASP A 71 12.36 -3.56 14.72
N GLY A 72 13.54 -3.26 14.18
CA GLY A 72 14.72 -4.11 14.36
C GLY A 72 14.79 -5.34 13.45
N THR A 73 13.88 -5.50 12.49
CA THR A 73 14.00 -6.53 11.44
C THR A 73 15.39 -6.47 10.80
N PRO A 74 16.16 -7.58 10.78
CA PRO A 74 17.49 -7.61 10.17
C PRO A 74 17.46 -7.23 8.70
N ASP A 75 18.46 -6.49 8.24
CA ASP A 75 18.52 -6.00 6.86
C ASP A 75 18.54 -7.13 5.82
N PRO A 76 19.25 -8.26 5.98
CA PRO A 76 19.19 -9.36 5.02
C PRO A 76 17.77 -9.90 4.84
N LEU A 77 17.07 -10.16 5.95
CA LEU A 77 15.68 -10.64 5.93
C LEU A 77 14.74 -9.60 5.28
N ARG A 78 14.91 -8.31 5.58
CA ARG A 78 14.13 -7.24 4.95
C ARG A 78 14.35 -7.20 3.44
N HIS A 79 15.59 -7.32 2.97
CA HIS A 79 15.90 -7.29 1.55
C HIS A 79 15.35 -8.51 0.80
N GLU A 80 15.46 -9.71 1.38
CA GLU A 80 14.89 -10.92 0.79
C GLU A 80 13.38 -10.83 0.64
N PHE A 81 12.70 -10.37 1.70
CA PHE A 81 11.26 -10.08 1.67
C PHE A 81 10.91 -9.07 0.57
N MET A 82 11.62 -7.94 0.51
CA MET A 82 11.37 -6.89 -0.48
C MET A 82 11.55 -7.39 -1.91
N ARG A 83 12.61 -8.16 -2.17
CA ARG A 83 12.87 -8.78 -3.47
C ARG A 83 11.71 -9.69 -3.88
N GLU A 84 11.29 -10.59 -3.00
CA GLU A 84 10.19 -11.51 -3.31
C GLU A 84 8.88 -10.77 -3.57
N VAL A 85 8.56 -9.72 -2.80
CA VAL A 85 7.38 -8.88 -3.04
C VAL A 85 7.44 -8.26 -4.44
N CYS A 86 8.57 -7.66 -4.83
CA CYS A 86 8.74 -7.08 -6.17
C CYS A 86 8.61 -8.12 -7.28
N ASP A 87 9.17 -9.32 -7.09
CA ASP A 87 9.09 -10.41 -8.08
C ASP A 87 7.65 -10.89 -8.26
N LYS A 88 6.91 -11.12 -7.15
CA LYS A 88 5.50 -11.52 -7.22
C LYS A 88 4.64 -10.42 -7.84
N TRP A 89 4.89 -9.16 -7.49
CA TRP A 89 4.17 -8.02 -8.04
C TRP A 89 4.33 -7.97 -9.56
N GLN A 90 5.57 -7.90 -10.06
CA GLN A 90 5.87 -7.87 -11.50
C GLN A 90 5.27 -9.08 -12.22
N LYS A 91 5.33 -10.28 -11.63
CA LYS A 91 4.74 -11.49 -12.23
C LYS A 91 3.21 -11.40 -12.39
N ILE A 92 2.51 -10.70 -11.50
CA ILE A 92 1.04 -10.59 -11.51
C ILE A 92 0.58 -9.39 -12.36
N THR A 93 1.28 -8.27 -12.27
CA THR A 93 0.91 -7.03 -12.97
C THR A 93 1.45 -6.97 -14.39
N HIS A 94 2.56 -7.67 -14.65
CA HIS A 94 3.42 -7.55 -15.83
C HIS A 94 4.09 -6.17 -15.97
N CYS A 95 4.20 -5.41 -14.87
CA CYS A 95 4.98 -4.18 -14.88
C CYS A 95 6.48 -4.49 -14.88
N SER A 96 7.28 -3.52 -15.33
CA SER A 96 8.73 -3.54 -15.18
C SER A 96 9.15 -3.25 -13.73
N LYS A 97 10.44 -3.49 -13.44
CA LYS A 97 11.04 -3.16 -12.14
C LYS A 97 10.99 -1.66 -11.81
N ASP A 98 10.98 -0.80 -12.83
CA ASP A 98 11.00 0.66 -12.69
C ASP A 98 9.59 1.24 -12.48
N GLU A 99 8.56 0.39 -12.58
CA GLU A 99 7.15 0.74 -12.38
C GLU A 99 6.59 0.30 -11.02
N ILE A 100 7.47 -0.11 -10.10
CA ILE A 100 7.12 -0.37 -8.69
C ILE A 100 8.14 0.26 -7.74
N ILE A 101 7.64 1.04 -6.78
CA ILE A 101 8.38 1.53 -5.63
C ILE A 101 7.89 0.80 -4.40
N LEU A 102 8.69 -0.12 -3.88
CA LEU A 102 8.41 -0.80 -2.61
C LEU A 102 9.15 -0.13 -1.45
N VAL A 103 8.42 0.22 -0.40
CA VAL A 103 8.97 0.75 0.85
C VAL A 103 8.59 -0.18 1.99
N SER A 104 9.60 -0.68 2.71
CA SER A 104 9.40 -1.58 3.86
C SER A 104 9.96 -0.98 5.15
N PRO A 105 9.37 0.12 5.66
CA PRO A 105 9.91 0.82 6.82
C PRO A 105 9.67 0.03 8.12
N ASN A 106 10.46 0.35 9.15
CA ASN A 106 10.15 0.00 10.53
C ASN A 106 8.75 0.51 10.92
N MET A 107 8.00 -0.31 11.64
CA MET A 107 6.62 -0.04 12.08
C MET A 107 6.49 1.29 12.82
N ALA A 108 7.43 1.63 13.71
CA ALA A 108 7.41 2.90 14.43
C ALA A 108 7.53 4.10 13.47
N LYS A 109 8.41 4.01 12.46
CA LYS A 109 8.59 5.07 11.45
C LYS A 109 7.36 5.22 10.57
N PHE A 110 6.74 4.11 10.17
CA PHE A 110 5.49 4.10 9.41
C PHE A 110 4.37 4.81 10.19
N LYS A 111 4.17 4.44 11.46
CA LYS A 111 3.15 5.08 12.33
C LYS A 111 3.41 6.58 12.52
N ALA A 112 4.68 6.97 12.71
CA ALA A 112 5.06 8.37 12.85
C ALA A 112 4.78 9.17 11.57
N PHE A 113 5.11 8.62 10.41
CA PHE A 113 4.78 9.22 9.11
C PHE A 113 3.28 9.40 8.94
N ASP A 114 2.49 8.38 9.26
CA ASP A 114 1.04 8.40 9.14
C ASP A 114 0.39 9.46 10.03
N ASN A 115 0.86 9.55 11.28
CA ASN A 115 0.42 10.58 12.22
C ASN A 115 0.75 11.99 11.70
N LYS A 116 1.94 12.19 11.11
CA LYS A 116 2.32 13.46 10.48
C LYS A 116 1.44 13.77 9.27
N LEU A 117 1.11 12.78 8.45
CA LEU A 117 0.21 12.96 7.31
C LEU A 117 -1.19 13.38 7.76
N MET A 118 -1.74 12.73 8.79
CA MET A 118 -3.03 13.14 9.38
C MET A 118 -2.98 14.52 10.06
N ASN A 119 -1.81 14.93 10.53
CA ASN A 119 -1.61 16.26 11.11
C ASN A 119 -1.66 17.39 10.08
N ARG A 120 -1.56 17.10 8.77
CA ARG A 120 -1.75 18.09 7.71
C ARG A 120 -3.18 18.62 7.65
N PHE A 121 -4.16 17.85 8.13
CA PHE A 121 -5.53 18.32 8.25
C PHE A 121 -5.72 19.19 9.50
N ALA A 122 -6.46 20.30 9.33
CA ALA A 122 -6.86 21.17 10.43
C ALA A 122 -7.51 20.36 11.57
N LYS A 123 -7.22 20.71 12.82
CA LYS A 123 -7.69 19.96 13.99
C LYS A 123 -9.22 19.79 14.01
N SER A 124 -9.96 20.81 13.59
CA SER A 124 -11.42 20.82 13.52
C SER A 124 -12.01 19.87 12.47
N SER A 125 -11.32 19.68 11.33
CA SER A 125 -11.79 18.83 10.24
C SER A 125 -11.17 17.42 10.22
N ARG A 126 -10.14 17.17 11.03
CA ARG A 126 -9.41 15.88 11.02
C ARG A 126 -10.31 14.67 11.23
N ARG A 127 -11.26 14.75 12.17
CA ARG A 127 -12.18 13.64 12.46
C ARG A 127 -13.13 13.38 11.30
N SER A 128 -13.73 14.44 10.73
CA SER A 128 -14.64 14.30 9.59
C SER A 128 -13.92 13.82 8.34
N THR A 129 -12.72 14.32 8.05
CA THR A 129 -11.87 13.85 6.95
C THR A 129 -11.51 12.38 7.10
N LYS A 130 -11.07 11.95 8.29
CA LYS A 130 -10.75 10.54 8.55
C LYS A 130 -11.97 9.65 8.36
N LEU A 131 -13.13 10.06 8.89
CA LEU A 131 -14.37 9.31 8.74
C LEU A 131 -14.77 9.19 7.26
N LYS A 132 -14.66 10.29 6.50
CA LYS A 132 -14.93 10.31 5.05
C LYS A 132 -13.99 9.37 4.28
N MET A 133 -12.70 9.34 4.61
CA MET A 133 -11.74 8.41 4.01
C MET A 133 -12.10 6.95 4.31
N VAL A 134 -12.40 6.63 5.56
CA VAL A 134 -12.80 5.26 5.96
C VAL A 134 -14.10 4.86 5.26
N ALA A 135 -15.10 5.73 5.23
CA ALA A 135 -16.37 5.47 4.55
C ALA A 135 -16.17 5.20 3.05
N ARG A 136 -15.31 5.98 2.38
CA ARG A 136 -14.95 5.74 0.96
C ARG A 136 -14.25 4.40 0.77
N MET A 137 -13.29 4.06 1.63
CA MET A 137 -12.62 2.75 1.57
C MET A 137 -13.58 1.58 1.75
N LEU A 138 -14.50 1.68 2.71
CA LEU A 138 -15.52 0.65 2.94
C LEU A 138 -16.50 0.56 1.77
N ALA A 139 -16.94 1.68 1.21
CA ALA A 139 -17.76 1.69 -0.01
C ALA A 139 -17.03 1.03 -1.19
N GLY A 140 -15.71 1.27 -1.34
CA GLY A 140 -14.86 0.58 -2.30
C GLY A 140 -14.85 -0.93 -2.08
N LYS A 141 -14.72 -1.37 -0.82
CA LYS A 141 -14.76 -2.80 -0.47
C LYS A 141 -16.08 -3.47 -0.81
N LEU A 142 -17.21 -2.80 -0.56
CA LEU A 142 -18.52 -3.33 -0.92
C LEU A 142 -18.70 -3.46 -2.43
N LYS A 143 -18.13 -2.53 -3.22
CA LYS A 143 -18.27 -2.52 -4.69
C LYS A 143 -17.30 -3.45 -5.41
N LYS A 144 -16.05 -3.53 -4.94
CA LYS A 144 -14.95 -4.20 -5.66
C LYS A 144 -14.34 -5.40 -4.92
N GLY A 145 -14.76 -5.65 -3.67
CA GLY A 145 -14.23 -6.70 -2.82
C GLY A 145 -12.98 -6.31 -2.01
N TYR A 146 -12.38 -5.15 -2.25
CA TYR A 146 -11.16 -4.67 -1.57
C TYR A 146 -11.25 -3.19 -1.15
N LEU A 147 -10.53 -2.80 -0.09
CA LEU A 147 -10.57 -1.42 0.41
C LEU A 147 -9.94 -0.46 -0.60
N ASN A 148 -10.75 0.45 -1.14
CA ASN A 148 -10.31 1.38 -2.17
C ASN A 148 -10.86 2.79 -1.99
N THR A 149 -10.02 3.79 -2.21
CA THR A 149 -10.44 5.19 -2.35
C THR A 149 -9.61 5.84 -3.46
N SER A 150 -10.06 6.98 -3.98
CA SER A 150 -9.23 7.84 -4.82
C SER A 150 -8.76 9.08 -4.06
N VAL A 151 -7.63 9.63 -4.49
CA VAL A 151 -7.12 10.94 -4.08
C VAL A 151 -6.74 11.72 -5.32
N ASN A 152 -6.97 13.02 -5.32
CA ASN A 152 -6.39 13.92 -6.31
C ASN A 152 -5.12 14.51 -5.68
N LEU A 153 -4.03 14.58 -6.45
CA LEU A 153 -2.76 15.17 -6.02
C LEU A 153 -2.62 16.61 -6.51
#